data_AF-A0A352X6I3-F1
#
_entry.id   AF-A0A352X6I3-F1
#
_cell.length_a   1.000
_cell.length_b   1.000
_cell.length_c   1.000
_cell.angle_alpha   90.00
_cell.angle_beta   90.00
_cell.angle_gamma   90.00
#
_symmetry.space_group_name_H-M   'P 1'
#
loop_
_entity.id
_entity.type
_entity.pdbx_description
1 polymer ?
#
loop_
_entity_poly.entity_id
_entity_poly.type
_entity_poly.pdbx_seq_one_letter_code
_entity_poly.pdbx_strand_id
1 'polypeptide(L)'
;MTAGSVPSTLQERQNRLTQLIEHLLQEGWTQSDLAQALDVDFSTVHRWLRGKTIPDPDSKNFRRLAKVSGGNSRKLQLYLDGEISLSIYRNGLDKKAIFEVKTREKSNSEQLKKEILAKICTLDPIDIAEIISSSVVLLANQKSFEAD
;
A
#
# COMPACT_ATOMS: atom_id res chain seq x y z
N MET A 1 27.57 -19.66 -27.08
CA MET A 1 26.98 -18.34 -27.43
C MET A 1 25.55 -18.37 -26.94
N THR A 2 25.31 -17.89 -25.72
CA THR A 2 23.97 -17.90 -25.10
C THR A 2 23.16 -16.77 -25.69
N ALA A 3 22.18 -17.11 -26.52
CA ALA A 3 21.14 -16.20 -26.94
C ALA A 3 20.42 -15.71 -25.67
N GLY A 4 20.67 -14.46 -25.29
CA GLY A 4 19.89 -13.80 -24.25
C GLY A 4 18.45 -13.76 -24.71
N SER A 5 17.57 -14.46 -24.00
CA SER A 5 16.14 -14.43 -24.21
C SER A 5 15.66 -12.98 -24.13
N VAL A 6 15.37 -12.36 -25.27
CA VAL A 6 14.57 -11.14 -25.31
C VAL A 6 13.23 -11.52 -24.72
N PRO A 7 12.82 -10.97 -23.56
CA PRO A 7 11.51 -11.27 -23.01
C PRO A 7 10.47 -10.85 -24.05
N SER A 8 9.57 -11.76 -24.40
CA SER A 8 8.42 -11.41 -25.22
C SER A 8 7.63 -10.31 -24.50
N THR A 9 7.21 -9.29 -25.23
CA THR A 9 6.45 -8.13 -24.69
C THR A 9 5.26 -8.55 -23.83
N LEU A 10 4.65 -9.70 -24.14
CA LEU A 10 3.56 -10.29 -23.37
C LEU A 10 3.98 -10.79 -21.98
N GLN A 11 5.19 -11.34 -21.84
CA GLN A 11 5.71 -11.80 -20.56
C GLN A 11 6.07 -10.63 -19.65
N GLU A 12 6.63 -9.55 -20.20
CA GLU A 12 6.86 -8.31 -19.44
C GLU A 12 5.55 -7.67 -19.00
N ARG A 13 4.57 -7.62 -19.91
CA ARG A 13 3.20 -7.18 -19.60
C ARG A 13 2.59 -7.99 -18.47
N GLN A 14 2.76 -9.31 -18.50
CA GLN A 14 2.31 -10.21 -17.44
C GLN A 14 3.02 -9.93 -16.10
N ASN A 15 4.34 -9.76 -16.11
CA ASN A 15 5.11 -9.48 -14.90
C ASN A 15 4.66 -8.17 -14.24
N ARG A 16 4.37 -7.14 -15.05
CA ARG A 16 3.85 -5.86 -14.57
C ARG A 16 2.43 -5.98 -14.02
N LEU A 17 1.56 -6.77 -14.65
CA LEU A 17 0.24 -7.08 -14.09
C LEU A 17 0.36 -7.76 -12.72
N THR A 18 1.22 -8.79 -12.61
CA THR A 18 1.45 -9.49 -11.35
C THR A 18 2.00 -8.54 -10.28
N GLN A 19 3.00 -7.73 -10.62
CA GLN A 19 3.56 -6.72 -9.71
C GLN A 19 2.49 -5.77 -9.18
N LEU A 20 1.59 -5.31 -10.05
CA LEU A 20 0.50 -4.43 -9.64
C LEU A 20 -0.47 -5.11 -8.66
N ILE A 21 -0.87 -6.35 -8.95
CA ILE A 21 -1.79 -7.09 -8.09
C ILE A 21 -1.13 -7.41 -6.75
N GLU A 22 0.11 -7.88 -6.73
CA GLU A 22 0.86 -8.15 -5.51
C GLU A 22 1.01 -6.91 -4.63
N HIS A 23 1.25 -5.75 -5.24
CA HIS A 23 1.29 -4.50 -4.51
C HIS A 23 -0.06 -4.17 -3.86
N LEU A 24 -1.19 -4.37 -4.55
CA LEU A 24 -2.51 -4.21 -3.93
C LEU A 24 -2.69 -5.17 -2.75
N LEU A 25 -2.21 -6.41 -2.85
CA LEU A 25 -2.26 -7.36 -1.74
C LEU A 25 -1.44 -6.89 -0.52
N GLN A 26 -0.28 -6.28 -0.76
CA GLN A 26 0.54 -5.68 0.30
C GLN A 26 -0.14 -4.48 0.98
N GLU A 27 -1.04 -3.79 0.28
CA GLU A 27 -1.86 -2.69 0.83
C GLU A 27 -3.10 -3.17 1.59
N GLY A 28 -3.25 -4.47 1.79
CA GLY A 28 -4.31 -5.07 2.59
C GLY A 28 -5.52 -5.55 1.78
N TRP A 29 -5.46 -5.54 0.44
CA TRP A 29 -6.47 -6.23 -0.36
C TRP A 29 -6.29 -7.74 -0.26
N THR A 30 -7.39 -8.50 -0.21
CA THR A 30 -7.34 -9.93 -0.51
C THR A 30 -7.65 -10.19 -1.99
N GLN A 31 -7.31 -11.37 -2.50
CA GLN A 31 -7.71 -11.77 -3.85
C GLN A 31 -9.24 -11.81 -4.00
N SER A 32 -9.97 -12.14 -2.93
CA SER A 32 -11.44 -12.14 -2.89
C SER A 32 -12.00 -10.72 -2.96
N ASP A 33 -11.45 -9.78 -2.18
CA ASP A 33 -11.86 -8.37 -2.22
C ASP A 33 -11.62 -7.76 -3.60
N LEU A 34 -10.47 -8.10 -4.20
CA LEU A 34 -10.13 -7.65 -5.54
C LEU A 34 -11.10 -8.26 -6.58
N ALA A 35 -11.37 -9.56 -6.52
CA ALA A 35 -12.32 -10.21 -7.41
C ALA A 35 -13.72 -9.56 -7.33
N GLN A 36 -14.20 -9.31 -6.12
CA GLN A 36 -15.47 -8.63 -5.89
C GLN A 36 -15.48 -7.20 -6.46
N ALA A 37 -14.43 -6.40 -6.21
CA ALA A 37 -14.34 -5.03 -6.72
C ALA A 37 -14.29 -4.99 -8.26
N LEU A 38 -13.64 -5.98 -8.86
CA LEU A 38 -13.52 -6.13 -10.31
C LEU A 38 -14.75 -6.77 -10.96
N ASP A 39 -15.68 -7.32 -10.18
CA ASP A 39 -16.86 -8.07 -10.67
C ASP A 39 -16.44 -9.22 -11.57
N VAL A 40 -15.49 -10.01 -11.07
CA VAL A 40 -14.98 -11.23 -11.68
C VAL A 40 -14.96 -12.35 -10.64
N ASP A 41 -14.92 -13.58 -11.12
CA ASP A 41 -14.71 -14.72 -10.24
C ASP A 41 -13.29 -14.72 -9.64
N PHE A 42 -13.14 -15.24 -8.42
CA PHE A 42 -11.84 -15.41 -7.75
C PHE A 42 -10.81 -16.10 -8.65
N SER A 43 -11.23 -17.11 -9.42
CA SER A 43 -10.35 -17.84 -10.34
C SER A 43 -9.77 -16.95 -11.45
N THR A 44 -10.42 -15.84 -11.80
CA THR A 44 -9.91 -14.88 -12.78
C THR A 44 -8.69 -14.15 -12.24
N VAL A 45 -8.77 -13.61 -11.02
CA VAL A 45 -7.64 -12.97 -10.34
C VAL A 45 -6.51 -13.97 -10.12
N HIS A 46 -6.85 -15.19 -9.71
CA HIS A 46 -5.88 -16.27 -9.55
C HIS A 46 -5.13 -16.58 -10.86
N ARG A 47 -5.84 -16.69 -11.99
CA ARG A 47 -5.25 -16.94 -13.31
C ARG A 47 -4.33 -15.79 -13.76
N TRP A 48 -4.68 -14.54 -13.45
CA TRP A 48 -3.82 -13.39 -13.72
C TRP A 48 -2.52 -13.48 -12.93
N LEU A 49 -2.56 -13.74 -11.63
CA LEU A 49 -1.36 -13.90 -10.81
C LEU A 49 -0.47 -15.07 -11.26
N ARG A 50 -1.08 -16.16 -11.74
CA ARG A 50 -0.37 -17.33 -12.28
C ARG A 50 0.12 -17.15 -13.73
N GLY A 51 -0.08 -15.98 -14.33
CA GLY A 51 0.31 -15.69 -15.70
C GLY A 51 -0.37 -16.54 -16.77
N LYS A 52 -1.58 -17.04 -16.47
CA LYS A 52 -2.36 -17.85 -17.42
C LYS A 52 -3.14 -17.00 -18.40
N THR A 53 -3.53 -15.79 -17.99
CA THR A 53 -4.33 -14.86 -18.78
C THR A 53 -4.02 -13.43 -18.35
N ILE A 54 -4.23 -12.46 -19.24
CA ILE A 54 -4.13 -11.02 -18.98
C ILE A 54 -5.50 -10.40 -19.29
N PRO A 55 -5.98 -9.40 -18.53
CA PRO A 55 -7.21 -8.70 -18.86
C PRO A 55 -7.08 -7.95 -20.20
N ASP A 56 -8.12 -8.08 -21.02
CA ASP A 56 -8.27 -7.36 -22.28
C ASP A 56 -8.42 -5.83 -22.00
N PRO A 57 -7.64 -4.95 -22.67
CA PRO A 57 -7.70 -3.49 -22.46
C PRO A 57 -9.09 -2.85 -22.58
N ASP A 58 -9.97 -3.40 -23.42
CA ASP A 58 -11.30 -2.86 -23.69
C ASP A 58 -12.40 -3.43 -22.77
N SER A 59 -12.04 -4.44 -21.98
CA SER A 59 -12.96 -5.12 -21.08
C SER A 59 -13.37 -4.28 -19.87
N LYS A 60 -14.54 -4.63 -19.31
CA LYS A 60 -15.07 -4.02 -18.09
C LYS A 60 -14.15 -4.24 -16.88
N ASN A 61 -13.53 -5.42 -16.76
CA ASN A 61 -12.66 -5.74 -15.63
C ASN A 61 -11.32 -4.99 -15.70
N PHE A 62 -10.79 -4.69 -16.89
CA PHE A 62 -9.62 -3.83 -17.06
C PHE A 62 -9.91 -2.39 -16.63
N ARG A 63 -11.05 -1.83 -17.03
CA ARG A 63 -11.49 -0.50 -16.56
C ARG A 63 -11.64 -0.44 -15.04
N ARG A 64 -12.18 -1.50 -14.43
CA ARG A 64 -12.32 -1.59 -12.98
C ARG A 64 -10.98 -1.74 -12.28
N LEU A 65 -10.08 -2.55 -12.83
CA LEU A 65 -8.72 -2.72 -12.31
C LEU A 65 -7.98 -1.38 -12.30
N ALA A 66 -8.07 -0.61 -13.38
CA ALA A 66 -7.48 0.71 -13.44
C ALA A 66 -8.02 1.62 -12.33
N LYS A 67 -9.35 1.64 -12.15
CA LYS A 67 -10.01 2.48 -11.14
C LYS A 67 -9.64 2.09 -9.70
N VAL A 68 -9.59 0.80 -9.39
CA VAL A 68 -9.24 0.29 -8.05
C VAL A 68 -7.76 0.52 -7.73
N SER A 69 -6.89 0.45 -8.73
CA SER A 69 -5.44 0.56 -8.55
C SER A 69 -4.88 1.98 -8.71
N GLY A 70 -5.74 3.00 -8.72
CA GLY A 70 -5.33 4.42 -8.65
C GLY A 70 -5.15 5.13 -9.99
N GLY A 71 -5.53 4.51 -11.12
CA GLY A 71 -5.35 5.06 -12.45
C GLY A 71 -6.62 5.14 -13.30
N ASN A 72 -6.40 5.35 -14.59
CA ASN A 72 -7.40 5.16 -15.64
C ASN A 72 -6.87 4.12 -16.65
N SER A 73 -7.75 3.59 -17.50
CA SER A 73 -7.39 2.52 -18.44
C SER A 73 -6.18 2.87 -19.31
N ARG A 74 -6.06 4.13 -19.76
CA ARG A 74 -4.92 4.58 -20.56
C ARG A 74 -3.61 4.52 -19.77
N LYS A 75 -3.60 5.00 -18.52
CA LYS A 75 -2.41 4.91 -17.67
C LYS A 75 -2.07 3.46 -17.32
N LEU A 76 -3.08 2.62 -17.07
CA LEU A 76 -2.85 1.20 -16.80
C LEU A 76 -2.23 0.52 -18.02
N GLN A 77 -2.72 0.84 -19.22
CA GLN A 77 -2.14 0.34 -20.45
C GLN A 77 -0.68 0.78 -20.62
N LEU A 78 -0.38 2.07 -20.48
CA LEU A 78 1.00 2.59 -20.53
C LEU A 78 1.92 1.91 -19.50
N TYR A 79 1.40 1.65 -18.30
CA TYR A 79 2.16 0.92 -17.30
C TYR A 79 2.42 -0.52 -17.75
N LEU A 80 1.39 -1.26 -18.15
CA LEU A 80 1.52 -2.64 -18.57
C LEU A 80 2.39 -2.80 -19.84
N ASP A 81 2.40 -1.80 -20.72
CA ASP A 81 3.18 -1.80 -21.98
C ASP A 81 4.65 -1.45 -21.79
N GLY A 82 5.08 -1.01 -20.61
CA GLY A 82 6.48 -0.67 -20.40
C GLY A 82 6.75 0.82 -20.19
N GLU A 83 5.85 1.65 -20.71
CA GLU A 83 6.06 3.08 -20.99
C GLU A 83 6.17 3.96 -19.74
N ILE A 84 5.52 3.56 -18.63
CA ILE A 84 5.62 4.27 -17.35
C ILE A 84 5.92 3.30 -16.21
N SER A 85 6.53 3.80 -15.12
CA SER A 85 6.78 3.03 -13.91
C SER A 85 5.51 2.88 -13.05
N LEU A 86 5.53 1.93 -12.10
CA LEU A 86 4.44 1.70 -11.14
C LEU A 86 4.12 2.95 -10.31
N SER A 87 5.15 3.71 -9.91
CA SER A 87 4.97 4.95 -9.14
C SER A 87 4.27 6.04 -9.94
N ILE A 88 4.61 6.21 -11.22
CA ILE A 88 3.95 7.18 -12.12
C ILE A 88 2.51 6.78 -12.42
N TYR A 89 2.27 5.47 -12.56
CA TYR A 89 0.92 4.93 -12.71
C TYR A 89 0.03 5.25 -11.51
N ARG A 90 0.49 4.90 -10.30
CA ARG A 90 -0.28 5.00 -9.05
C ARG A 90 -0.41 6.42 -8.52
N ASN A 91 0.62 7.25 -8.66
CA ASN A 91 0.66 8.61 -8.09
C ASN A 91 0.20 9.68 -9.08
N GLY A 92 -0.56 9.28 -10.12
CA GLY A 92 -0.84 10.12 -11.27
C GLY A 92 -1.15 11.58 -10.92
N LEU A 93 -0.27 12.50 -11.38
CA LEU A 93 -0.37 13.97 -11.35
C LEU A 93 -1.69 14.51 -10.77
N ASP A 94 -1.57 15.09 -9.59
CA ASP A 94 -2.57 15.78 -8.77
C ASP A 94 -3.80 16.31 -9.50
N LYS A 95 -4.98 16.04 -8.90
CA LYS A 95 -6.17 16.92 -8.76
C LYS A 95 -7.50 16.13 -8.81
N LYS A 96 -7.82 15.32 -7.77
CA LYS A 96 -9.24 15.12 -7.38
C LYS A 96 -9.58 14.42 -6.04
N ALA A 97 -8.65 13.84 -5.27
CA ALA A 97 -9.00 13.09 -4.05
C ALA A 97 -8.58 13.77 -2.72
N ILE A 98 -8.60 15.11 -2.70
CA ILE A 98 -8.50 15.98 -1.51
C ILE A 98 -9.68 15.75 -0.53
N PHE A 99 -10.64 14.88 -0.84
CA PHE A 99 -11.86 14.67 -0.04
C PHE A 99 -11.85 13.48 0.92
N GLU A 100 -11.02 12.45 0.72
CA GLU A 100 -10.96 11.27 1.64
C GLU A 100 -9.71 11.23 2.55
N VAL A 101 -8.63 11.94 2.18
CA VAL A 101 -7.45 12.04 3.06
C VAL A 101 -7.78 12.76 4.38
N LYS A 102 -8.72 13.72 4.36
CA LYS A 102 -9.19 14.40 5.59
C LYS A 102 -9.97 13.49 6.56
N THR A 103 -10.51 12.35 6.13
CA THR A 103 -11.29 11.46 7.01
C THR A 103 -10.44 10.29 7.54
N ARG A 104 -9.48 9.76 6.78
CA ARG A 104 -8.61 8.66 7.24
C ARG A 104 -7.44 9.09 8.13
N GLU A 105 -6.81 10.25 7.92
CA GLU A 105 -5.75 10.72 8.83
C GLU A 105 -6.30 11.06 10.23
N LYS A 106 -7.53 11.60 10.29
CA LYS A 106 -8.23 11.83 11.57
C LYS A 106 -8.57 10.50 12.25
N SER A 107 -9.02 9.50 11.50
CA SER A 107 -9.36 8.17 12.06
C SER A 107 -8.13 7.41 12.58
N ASN A 108 -7.01 7.42 11.86
CA ASN A 108 -5.80 6.70 12.27
C ASN A 108 -5.09 7.35 13.47
N SER A 109 -5.05 8.69 13.53
CA SER A 109 -4.50 9.39 14.71
C SER A 109 -5.38 9.17 15.94
N GLU A 110 -6.71 9.25 15.80
CA GLU A 110 -7.62 9.02 16.92
C GLU A 110 -7.65 7.56 17.38
N GLN A 111 -7.49 6.61 16.46
CA GLN A 111 -7.43 5.19 16.79
C GLN A 111 -6.10 4.82 17.46
N LEU A 112 -4.98 5.38 16.99
CA LEU A 112 -3.69 5.25 17.66
C LEU A 112 -3.70 5.88 19.05
N LYS A 113 -4.28 7.09 19.21
CA LYS A 113 -4.45 7.72 20.53
C LYS A 113 -5.28 6.86 21.47
N LYS A 114 -6.40 6.30 21.00
CA LYS A 114 -7.26 5.41 21.81
C LYS A 114 -6.54 4.12 22.21
N GLU A 115 -5.77 3.52 21.31
CA GLU A 115 -5.00 2.32 21.61
C GLU A 115 -3.90 2.59 22.63
N ILE A 116 -3.16 3.70 22.46
CA ILE A 116 -2.13 4.12 23.41
C ILE A 116 -2.75 4.43 24.79
N LEU A 117 -3.87 5.16 24.83
CA LEU A 117 -4.57 5.46 26.08
C LEU A 117 -5.08 4.19 26.77
N ALA A 118 -5.63 3.24 26.01
CA ALA A 118 -6.08 1.97 26.57
C ALA A 118 -4.91 1.19 27.21
N LYS A 119 -3.74 1.13 26.55
CA LYS A 119 -2.54 0.49 27.10
C LYS A 119 -2.02 1.21 28.34
N ILE A 120 -1.98 2.55 28.33
CA ILE A 120 -1.56 3.33 29.51
C ILE A 120 -2.51 3.10 30.69
N CYS A 121 -3.83 3.02 30.45
CA CYS A 121 -4.82 2.76 31.50
C CYS A 121 -4.76 1.35 32.08
N THR A 122 -4.05 0.41 31.45
CA THR A 122 -3.82 -0.95 31.99
C THR A 122 -2.59 -1.06 32.88
N LEU A 123 -1.77 -0.03 32.94
CA LEU A 123 -0.58 0.01 33.81
C LEU A 123 -0.95 0.59 35.18
N ASP A 124 -0.26 0.14 36.23
CA ASP A 124 -0.41 0.75 37.56
C ASP A 124 0.14 2.19 37.52
N PRO A 125 -0.64 3.20 37.96
CA PRO A 125 -0.16 4.58 38.04
C PRO A 125 1.16 4.76 38.83
N ILE A 126 1.43 3.90 39.81
CA ILE A 126 2.65 3.93 40.62
C ILE A 126 3.88 3.54 39.77
N ASP A 127 3.77 2.47 38.99
CA ASP A 127 4.85 1.98 38.13
C ASP A 127 5.19 3.01 37.04
N ILE A 128 4.18 3.66 36.47
CA ILE A 128 4.37 4.75 35.49
C ILE A 128 5.14 5.91 36.14
N ALA A 129 4.74 6.32 37.35
CA ALA A 129 5.37 7.43 38.06
C ALA A 129 6.83 7.17 38.43
N GLU A 130 7.17 5.93 38.78
CA GLU A 130 8.55 5.51 39.08
C GLU A 130 9.46 5.60 37.85
N ILE A 131 9.00 5.09 36.70
CA ILE A 131 9.75 5.13 35.43
C ILE A 131 9.99 6.58 35.00
N ILE A 132 8.96 7.43 35.07
CA ILE A 132 9.08 8.85 34.69
C ILE A 132 10.04 9.57 35.64
N SER A 133 9.88 9.37 36.96
CA SER A 133 10.77 9.97 37.97
C SER A 133 12.22 9.57 37.75
N SER A 134 12.48 8.28 37.52
CA SER A 134 13.82 7.76 37.25
C SER A 134 14.41 8.36 35.97
N SER A 135 13.60 8.48 34.92
CA SER A 135 14.00 9.08 33.65
C SER A 135 14.35 10.57 33.79
N VAL A 136 13.57 11.32 34.58
CA VAL A 136 13.83 12.73 34.88
C VAL A 136 15.17 12.89 35.63
N VAL A 137 15.44 12.05 36.62
CA VAL A 137 16.72 12.06 37.36
C VAL A 137 17.89 11.73 36.43
N LEU A 138 17.76 10.73 35.56
CA LEU A 138 18.78 10.38 34.57
C LEU A 138 19.08 11.56 33.62
N LEU A 139 18.04 12.22 33.10
CA LEU A 139 18.20 13.36 32.20
C LEU A 139 18.79 14.59 32.91
N ALA A 140 18.42 14.82 34.17
CA ALA A 140 19.00 15.88 34.98
C ALA A 140 20.50 15.65 35.22
N ASN A 141 20.89 14.40 35.50
CA ASN A 141 22.28 14.01 35.72
C ASN A 141 23.13 14.00 34.43
N GLN A 142 22.51 13.82 33.26
CA GLN A 142 23.21 13.97 31.96
C GLN A 142 23.54 15.43 31.66
N LYS A 143 22.62 16.36 31.95
CA LYS A 143 22.85 17.80 31.73
C LYS A 143 23.91 18.40 32.64
N SER A 144 24.14 17.83 33.82
CA SER A 144 25.22 18.25 34.72
C SER A 144 26.61 17.75 34.32
N PHE A 145 26.74 16.90 33.29
CA PHE A 145 28.03 16.41 32.78
C PHE A 145 28.50 17.13 31.50
N GLU A 146 27.64 17.95 30.87
CA GLU A 146 27.98 18.72 29.65
C GLU A 146 28.33 20.20 29.95
N ALA A 147 28.46 20.58 31.22
CA ALA A 147 28.65 21.97 31.64
C ALA A 147 30.00 22.27 32.36
N ASP A 148 30.98 21.37 32.30
CA ASP A 148 32.36 21.59 32.77
C ASP A 148 33.39 21.39 31.63
#